data_AF-A0A7Z0SP06-F1
#
_entry.id   AF-A0A7Z0SP06-F1
#
_cell.length_a   1.000
_cell.length_b   1.000
_cell.length_c   1.000
_cell.angle_alpha   90.00
_cell.angle_beta   90.00
_cell.angle_gamma   90.00
#
_symmetry.space_group_name_H-M   'P 1'
#
loop_
_entity.id
_entity.type
_entity.pdbx_description
1 polymer ?
#
loop_
_entity_poly.entity_id
_entity_poly.type
_entity_poly.pdbx_seq_one_letter_code
_entity_poly.pdbx_strand_id
1 'polypeptide(L)'
;MFEDLSKALKGLTSVSIPIEKDKKGFIDKQCPYEDCEFLFKVGHEDWSNLFKDEAVWCPLCRHQAPADQWFTKAQVEHSLSEAKRVVENTIHNALVSGADKFNRKQSKYKFLSVSMKVSGGKKSTYALPAEAVDEMELEIECESCTAHFSVIGNAFFCPCCGENSVTQNYSDAIRKIRSKKENIEVIKKALTDVAGLDEAEVTCRSILESCILDGVTAFQKYCEGLYSKYDEPPFNAFQRLDQGSRLWKEAINYGYGDWLSHQELASLNTLFQKRHLLAHNDGIVDSRYTEKSNDGSYAVGQRVVIKNSDVDSLLNCLVKLGDGLIDAVKSV
;
A
#
# COMPACT_ATOMS: atom_id res chain seq x y z
N MET A 1 -16.08 -10.71 53.70
CA MET A 1 -16.00 -11.87 52.78
C MET A 1 -15.45 -11.48 51.41
N PHE A 2 -15.93 -10.38 50.80
CA PHE A 2 -15.51 -9.93 49.47
C PHE A 2 -14.52 -8.74 49.47
N GLU A 3 -13.76 -8.55 50.55
CA GLU A 3 -12.80 -7.43 50.65
C GLU A 3 -11.71 -7.49 49.57
N ASP A 4 -11.16 -8.67 49.32
CA ASP A 4 -10.14 -8.86 48.27
C ASP A 4 -10.70 -8.61 46.88
N LEU A 5 -11.95 -9.01 46.63
CA LEU A 5 -12.66 -8.75 45.37
C LEU A 5 -12.94 -7.24 45.20
N SER A 6 -13.45 -6.58 46.23
CA SER A 6 -13.71 -5.13 46.19
C SER A 6 -12.42 -4.34 45.96
N LYS A 7 -11.31 -4.76 46.58
CA LYS A 7 -9.99 -4.14 46.38
C LYS A 7 -9.48 -4.37 44.95
N ALA A 8 -9.63 -5.57 44.40
CA ALA A 8 -9.23 -5.89 43.04
C ALA A 8 -10.03 -5.09 42.00
N LEU A 9 -11.35 -5.00 42.16
CA LEU A 9 -12.23 -4.20 41.29
C LEU A 9 -11.90 -2.71 41.35
N LYS A 10 -11.60 -2.16 42.54
CA LYS A 10 -11.15 -0.76 42.67
C LYS A 10 -9.78 -0.49 42.03
N GLY A 11 -8.94 -1.52 41.87
CA GLY A 11 -7.63 -1.41 41.25
C GLY A 11 -7.62 -1.63 39.73
N LEU A 12 -8.70 -2.12 39.14
CA LEU A 12 -8.84 -2.32 37.70
C LEU A 12 -9.30 -1.01 37.04
N THR A 13 -8.34 -0.16 36.67
CA THR A 13 -8.61 1.11 35.97
C THR A 13 -8.43 0.98 34.45
N SER A 14 -7.38 0.30 34.00
CA SER A 14 -7.08 0.07 32.59
C SER A 14 -6.28 -1.23 32.42
N VAL A 15 -6.39 -1.85 31.25
CA VAL A 15 -5.57 -2.99 30.84
C VAL A 15 -4.77 -2.54 29.63
N SER A 16 -3.45 -2.62 29.73
CA SER A 16 -2.55 -2.34 28.61
C SER A 16 -2.20 -3.65 27.92
N ILE A 17 -2.35 -3.69 26.60
CA ILE A 17 -2.07 -4.88 25.79
C ILE A 17 -0.99 -4.48 24.81
N PRO A 18 0.21 -5.08 24.90
CA PRO A 18 1.31 -4.75 24.01
C PRO A 18 1.00 -5.22 22.57
N ILE A 19 1.57 -4.52 21.60
CA ILE A 19 1.55 -4.93 20.19
C ILE A 19 2.94 -5.43 19.85
N GLU A 20 3.03 -6.61 19.24
CA GLU A 20 4.31 -7.13 18.77
C GLU A 20 4.79 -6.42 17.51
N LYS A 21 6.11 -6.34 17.40
CA LYS A 21 6.78 -5.91 16.18
C LYS A 21 7.07 -7.16 15.35
N ASP A 22 7.08 -7.03 14.03
CA ASP A 22 7.60 -8.10 13.19
C ASP A 22 9.13 -8.23 13.32
N LYS A 23 9.69 -9.22 12.62
CA LYS A 23 11.14 -9.52 12.65
C LYS A 23 12.01 -8.35 12.17
N LYS A 24 11.43 -7.41 11.41
CA LYS A 24 12.09 -6.23 10.86
C LYS A 24 11.82 -4.97 11.70
N GLY A 25 11.07 -5.08 12.79
CA GLY A 25 10.79 -3.97 13.71
C GLY A 25 9.62 -3.08 13.29
N PHE A 26 8.77 -3.53 12.36
CA PHE A 26 7.57 -2.79 11.95
C PHE A 26 6.35 -3.19 12.79
N ILE A 27 5.39 -2.28 12.89
CA ILE A 27 4.09 -2.49 13.53
C ILE A 27 2.95 -2.33 12.53
N ASP A 28 1.91 -3.16 12.67
CA ASP A 28 0.75 -3.11 11.78
C ASP A 28 -0.12 -1.89 12.05
N LYS A 29 -0.70 -1.35 10.97
CA LYS A 29 -1.63 -0.24 10.95
C LYS A 29 -2.74 -0.51 9.92
N GLN A 30 -3.91 0.03 10.18
CA GLN A 30 -5.05 -0.06 9.26
C GLN A 30 -5.72 1.30 9.09
N CYS A 31 -6.13 1.62 7.87
CA CYS A 31 -6.92 2.82 7.61
C CYS A 31 -8.27 2.72 8.35
N PRO A 32 -8.64 3.74 9.17
CA PRO A 32 -9.92 3.73 9.89
C PRO A 32 -11.12 4.08 8.99
N TYR A 33 -10.89 4.49 7.75
CA TYR A 33 -11.96 4.77 6.81
C TYR A 33 -12.57 3.47 6.26
N GLU A 34 -13.85 3.24 6.53
CA GLU A 34 -14.59 2.00 6.25
C GLU A 34 -14.59 1.60 4.76
N ASP A 35 -14.53 2.57 3.84
CA ASP A 35 -14.49 2.27 2.40
C ASP A 35 -13.07 1.89 1.90
N CYS A 36 -12.03 2.06 2.73
CA CYS A 36 -10.64 1.83 2.36
C CYS A 36 -10.00 0.66 3.10
N GLU A 37 -10.00 0.70 4.44
CA GLU A 37 -9.49 -0.36 5.33
C GLU A 37 -8.07 -0.88 5.02
N PHE A 38 -7.27 -0.10 4.30
CA PHE A 38 -5.97 -0.51 3.80
C PHE A 38 -5.01 -0.83 4.94
N LEU A 39 -4.37 -2.00 4.84
CA LEU A 39 -3.36 -2.49 5.78
C LEU A 39 -1.97 -2.07 5.33
N PHE A 40 -1.17 -1.58 6.28
CA PHE A 40 0.22 -1.20 6.07
C PHE A 40 1.00 -1.38 7.36
N LYS A 41 2.31 -1.34 7.29
CA LYS A 41 3.18 -1.35 8.46
C LYS A 41 4.06 -0.12 8.50
N VAL A 42 4.46 0.27 9.70
CA VAL A 42 5.33 1.44 9.94
C VAL A 42 6.47 1.04 10.86
N GLY A 43 7.66 1.59 10.63
CA GLY A 43 8.80 1.35 11.51
C GLY A 43 8.45 1.80 12.94
N HIS A 44 8.65 0.92 13.94
CA HIS A 44 8.25 1.24 15.31
C HIS A 44 8.98 2.49 15.86
N GLU A 45 10.27 2.62 15.53
CA GLU A 45 11.06 3.79 15.93
C GLU A 45 10.51 5.06 15.29
N ASP A 46 10.21 5.01 13.98
CA ASP A 46 9.63 6.13 13.26
C ASP A 46 8.27 6.52 13.81
N TRP A 47 7.41 5.55 14.12
CA TRP A 47 6.11 5.81 14.76
C TRP A 47 6.24 6.59 16.07
N SER A 48 7.31 6.35 16.82
CA SER A 48 7.54 7.03 18.10
C SER A 48 8.22 8.40 17.94
N ASN A 49 9.04 8.56 16.90
CA ASN A 49 9.95 9.70 16.76
C ASN A 49 9.50 10.73 15.71
N LEU A 50 8.80 10.29 14.66
CA LEU A 50 8.45 11.10 13.49
C LEU A 50 6.95 11.37 13.38
N PHE A 51 6.12 10.40 13.73
CA PHE A 51 4.67 10.51 13.60
C PHE A 51 4.10 11.43 14.67
N LYS A 52 3.05 12.17 14.30
CA LYS A 52 2.34 13.10 15.18
C LYS A 52 1.03 12.51 15.64
N ASP A 53 0.71 12.68 16.91
CA ASP A 53 -0.53 12.15 17.50
C ASP A 53 -1.78 12.72 16.80
N GLU A 54 -1.72 13.97 16.33
CA GLU A 54 -2.87 14.64 15.73
C GLU A 54 -3.18 14.19 14.30
N ALA A 55 -2.18 13.67 13.57
CA ALA A 55 -2.32 13.44 12.15
C ALA A 55 -1.38 12.34 11.64
N VAL A 56 -2.00 11.27 11.18
CA VAL A 56 -1.42 10.20 10.37
C VAL A 56 -2.26 10.07 9.11
N TRP A 57 -1.65 9.68 8.00
CA TRP A 57 -2.30 9.59 6.71
C TRP A 57 -2.34 8.16 6.18
N CYS A 58 -3.39 7.81 5.44
CA CYS A 58 -3.48 6.52 4.78
C CYS A 58 -2.55 6.50 3.57
N PRO A 59 -1.66 5.50 3.42
CA PRO A 59 -0.80 5.39 2.26
C PRO A 59 -1.54 5.22 0.93
N LEU A 60 -2.78 4.72 0.97
CA LEU A 60 -3.58 4.46 -0.24
C LEU A 60 -4.51 5.63 -0.58
N CYS A 61 -5.39 6.02 0.34
CA CYS A 61 -6.47 6.98 0.07
C CYS A 61 -6.23 8.39 0.64
N ARG A 62 -5.12 8.61 1.37
CA ARG A 62 -4.79 9.86 2.07
C ARG A 62 -5.74 10.27 3.20
N HIS A 63 -6.66 9.41 3.64
CA HIS A 63 -7.50 9.70 4.80
C HIS A 63 -6.63 10.07 6.01
N GLN A 64 -6.98 11.16 6.70
CA GLN A 64 -6.24 11.68 7.85
C GLN A 64 -7.01 11.38 9.13
N ALA A 65 -6.33 10.78 10.11
CA ALA A 65 -6.88 10.51 11.43
C ALA A 65 -5.78 10.57 12.51
N PRO A 66 -6.14 10.81 13.78
CA PRO A 66 -5.21 10.75 14.91
C PRO A 66 -4.55 9.37 15.06
N ALA A 67 -3.35 9.32 15.63
CA ALA A 67 -2.51 8.12 15.71
C ALA A 67 -3.18 6.94 16.45
N ASP A 68 -4.08 7.20 17.40
CA ASP A 68 -4.80 6.20 18.18
C ASP A 68 -5.94 5.49 17.43
N GLN A 69 -6.22 5.87 16.18
CA GLN A 69 -7.26 5.26 15.36
C GLN A 69 -6.74 4.21 14.37
N TRP A 70 -5.43 4.00 14.30
CA TRP A 70 -4.81 3.20 13.24
C TRP A 70 -4.56 1.74 13.61
N PHE A 71 -5.14 1.25 14.70
CA PHE A 71 -5.05 -0.17 15.07
C PHE A 71 -5.77 -1.03 14.04
N THR A 72 -5.23 -2.22 13.77
CA THR A 72 -5.94 -3.17 12.90
C THR A 72 -7.16 -3.71 13.61
N LYS A 73 -8.20 -4.08 12.86
CA LYS A 73 -9.40 -4.73 13.40
C LYS A 73 -9.03 -5.98 14.21
N ALA A 74 -8.07 -6.78 13.71
CA ALA A 74 -7.56 -7.95 14.41
C ALA A 74 -6.88 -7.59 15.75
N GLN A 75 -6.10 -6.50 15.80
CA GLN A 75 -5.50 -6.01 17.05
C GLN A 75 -6.56 -5.55 18.06
N VAL A 76 -7.60 -4.86 17.60
CA VAL A 76 -8.72 -4.41 18.45
C VAL A 76 -9.49 -5.60 19.02
N GLU A 77 -9.83 -6.58 18.18
CA GLU A 77 -10.52 -7.81 18.61
C GLU A 77 -9.69 -8.62 19.61
N HIS A 78 -8.40 -8.82 19.31
CA HIS A 78 -7.46 -9.49 20.22
C HIS A 78 -7.37 -8.75 21.55
N SER A 79 -7.25 -7.42 21.51
CA SER A 79 -7.17 -6.59 22.70
C SER A 79 -8.43 -6.70 23.57
N LEU A 80 -9.61 -6.73 22.96
CA LEU A 80 -10.85 -6.89 23.71
C LEU A 80 -10.94 -8.28 24.39
N SER A 81 -10.55 -9.33 23.68
CA SER A 81 -10.51 -10.70 24.19
C SER A 81 -9.55 -10.84 25.39
N GLU A 82 -8.34 -10.31 25.24
CA GLU A 82 -7.31 -10.37 26.27
C GLU A 82 -7.64 -9.49 27.48
N ALA A 83 -8.23 -8.30 27.27
CA ALA A 83 -8.71 -7.46 28.36
C ALA A 83 -9.77 -8.19 29.19
N LYS A 84 -10.74 -8.83 28.54
CA LYS A 84 -11.76 -9.65 29.21
C LYS A 84 -11.11 -10.78 30.01
N ARG A 85 -10.14 -11.49 29.42
CA ARG A 85 -9.41 -12.57 30.10
C ARG A 85 -8.65 -12.08 31.34
N VAL A 86 -7.98 -10.93 31.25
CA VAL A 86 -7.25 -10.33 32.39
C VAL A 86 -8.22 -9.95 33.51
N VAL A 87 -9.36 -9.34 33.18
CA VAL A 87 -10.39 -8.97 34.16
C VAL A 87 -10.97 -10.21 34.84
N GLU A 88 -11.37 -11.22 34.07
CA GLU A 88 -11.90 -12.49 34.59
C GLU A 88 -10.89 -13.18 35.50
N ASN A 89 -9.62 -13.23 35.11
CA ASN A 89 -8.57 -13.85 35.90
C ASN A 89 -8.25 -13.05 37.17
N THR A 90 -8.35 -11.73 37.12
CA THR A 90 -8.18 -10.86 38.30
C THR A 90 -9.29 -11.09 39.31
N ILE A 91 -10.54 -11.15 38.85
CA ILE A 91 -11.71 -11.48 39.70
C ILE A 91 -11.56 -12.88 40.29
N HIS A 92 -11.21 -13.87 39.45
CA HIS A 92 -11.01 -15.26 39.88
C HIS A 92 -9.95 -15.36 40.97
N ASN A 93 -8.79 -14.72 40.78
CA ASN A 93 -7.71 -14.71 41.76
C ASN A 93 -8.10 -14.02 43.07
N ALA A 94 -8.91 -12.96 43.01
CA ALA A 94 -9.43 -12.30 44.20
C ALA A 94 -10.41 -13.19 44.97
N LEU A 95 -11.27 -13.94 44.27
CA LEU A 95 -12.16 -14.94 44.88
C LEU A 95 -11.38 -16.09 45.52
N VAL A 96 -10.37 -16.64 44.84
CA VAL A 96 -9.48 -17.68 45.38
C VAL A 96 -8.79 -17.18 46.67
N SER A 97 -8.21 -15.97 46.65
CA SER A 97 -7.60 -15.36 47.84
C SER A 97 -8.61 -15.16 48.98
N GLY A 98 -9.82 -14.70 48.65
CA GLY A 98 -10.90 -14.51 49.63
C GLY A 98 -11.32 -15.82 50.28
N ALA A 99 -11.43 -16.90 49.50
CA ALA A 99 -11.71 -18.25 49.99
C ALA A 99 -10.59 -18.79 50.88
N ASP A 100 -9.33 -18.64 50.46
CA ASP A 100 -8.18 -19.06 51.26
C ASP A 100 -8.11 -18.34 52.61
N LYS A 101 -8.40 -17.03 52.64
CA LYS A 101 -8.47 -16.25 53.88
C LYS A 101 -9.67 -16.65 54.75
N PHE A 102 -10.82 -16.92 54.15
CA PHE A 102 -12.00 -17.39 54.86
C PHE A 102 -11.72 -18.74 55.54
N ASN A 103 -11.20 -19.71 54.80
CA ASN A 103 -10.87 -21.05 55.31
C ASN A 103 -9.81 -20.99 56.42
N ARG A 104 -8.79 -20.15 56.28
CA ARG A 104 -7.76 -19.95 57.33
C ARG A 104 -8.32 -19.36 58.63
N LYS A 105 -9.39 -18.57 58.57
CA LYS A 105 -10.02 -17.94 59.75
C LYS A 105 -11.06 -18.85 60.44
N GLN A 106 -11.41 -20.01 59.86
CA GLN A 106 -12.32 -20.95 60.51
C GLN A 106 -11.63 -21.62 61.70
N SER A 107 -12.12 -21.32 62.91
CA SER A 107 -11.69 -21.98 64.14
C SER A 107 -12.04 -23.48 64.11
N LYS A 108 -11.17 -24.33 64.67
CA LYS A 108 -11.41 -25.77 64.87
C LYS A 108 -12.47 -26.01 65.96
N TYR A 109 -13.69 -25.52 65.80
CA TYR A 109 -14.80 -25.88 66.70
C TYR A 109 -15.24 -27.32 66.43
N LYS A 110 -15.34 -28.13 67.49
CA LYS A 110 -15.47 -29.60 67.43
C LYS A 110 -16.77 -30.16 66.83
N PHE A 111 -17.71 -29.30 66.40
CA PHE A 111 -19.07 -29.76 66.06
C PHE A 111 -19.60 -29.28 64.69
N LEU A 112 -18.98 -28.29 64.01
CA LEU A 112 -19.36 -27.91 62.66
C LEU A 112 -18.15 -27.32 61.91
N SER A 113 -17.93 -27.75 60.67
CA SER A 113 -16.84 -27.28 59.79
C SER A 113 -17.46 -26.71 58.52
N VAL A 114 -17.26 -25.42 58.26
CA VAL A 114 -17.66 -24.76 57.02
C VAL A 114 -16.41 -24.44 56.21
N SER A 115 -16.40 -24.80 54.93
CA SER A 115 -15.29 -24.47 54.02
C SER A 115 -15.84 -23.93 52.70
N MET A 116 -15.07 -23.06 52.06
CA MET A 116 -15.39 -22.46 50.78
C MET A 116 -14.33 -22.88 49.76
N LYS A 117 -14.76 -23.35 48.60
CA LYS A 117 -13.87 -23.75 47.51
C LYS A 117 -14.23 -22.98 46.25
N VAL A 118 -13.24 -22.34 45.66
CA VAL A 118 -13.33 -21.80 44.30
C VAL A 118 -12.73 -22.85 43.37
N SER A 119 -13.46 -23.23 42.32
CA SER A 119 -13.03 -24.26 41.37
C SER A 119 -11.96 -23.72 40.44
N GLY A 120 -10.86 -24.46 40.29
CA GLY A 120 -9.68 -24.06 39.50
C GLY A 120 -8.62 -23.32 40.34
N GLY A 121 -7.35 -23.43 39.92
CA GLY A 121 -6.22 -22.76 40.58
C GLY A 121 -6.14 -21.25 40.29
N LYS A 122 -5.10 -20.58 40.79
CA LYS A 122 -4.78 -19.20 40.39
C LYS A 122 -4.51 -19.14 38.88
N LYS A 123 -5.01 -18.10 38.23
CA LYS A 123 -4.89 -17.89 36.79
C LYS A 123 -3.95 -16.73 36.47
N SER A 124 -3.29 -16.76 35.32
CA SER A 124 -2.40 -15.67 34.87
C SER A 124 -3.19 -14.43 34.47
N THR A 125 -2.77 -13.25 34.94
CA THR A 125 -3.33 -11.94 34.55
C THR A 125 -2.43 -11.18 33.57
N TYR A 126 -1.37 -11.82 33.06
CA TYR A 126 -0.53 -11.24 32.00
C TYR A 126 -1.32 -11.24 30.69
N ALA A 127 -1.42 -10.11 29.99
CA ALA A 127 -2.05 -10.00 28.68
C ALA A 127 -1.07 -10.46 27.58
N LEU A 128 -1.55 -11.30 26.66
CA LEU A 128 -0.75 -11.72 25.53
C LEU A 128 -0.73 -10.61 24.46
N PRO A 129 0.44 -10.31 23.88
CA PRO A 129 0.52 -9.34 22.78
C PRO A 129 -0.32 -9.76 21.57
N ALA A 130 -0.75 -8.78 20.78
CA ALA A 130 -1.28 -9.07 19.45
C ALA A 130 -0.11 -9.41 18.51
N GLU A 131 -0.15 -10.60 17.90
CA GLU A 131 0.87 -11.05 16.95
C GLU A 131 0.91 -10.14 15.73
N ALA A 132 2.13 -9.86 15.24
CA ALA A 132 2.31 -9.11 14.00
C ALA A 132 1.92 -9.97 12.79
N VAL A 133 1.25 -9.36 11.81
CA VAL A 133 0.93 -10.02 10.52
C VAL A 133 2.23 -10.29 9.75
N ASP A 134 2.21 -11.23 8.80
CA ASP A 134 3.31 -11.51 7.88
C ASP A 134 3.91 -10.23 7.27
N GLU A 135 5.22 -10.28 6.99
CA GLU A 135 5.98 -9.16 6.46
C GLU A 135 5.38 -8.67 5.13
N MET A 136 5.29 -7.34 4.99
CA MET A 136 4.87 -6.72 3.74
C MET A 136 6.03 -6.77 2.74
N GLU A 137 5.74 -6.96 1.45
CA GLU A 137 6.77 -7.18 0.43
C GLU A 137 7.46 -5.90 -0.03
N LEU A 138 6.76 -4.76 -0.02
CA LEU A 138 7.31 -3.48 -0.44
C LEU A 138 7.65 -2.61 0.76
N GLU A 139 8.93 -2.35 0.97
CA GLU A 139 9.44 -1.39 1.94
C GLU A 139 9.75 -0.05 1.24
N ILE A 140 9.32 1.05 1.86
CA ILE A 140 9.45 2.41 1.33
C ILE A 140 10.03 3.31 2.41
N GLU A 141 11.01 4.12 2.03
CA GLU A 141 11.50 5.25 2.81
C GLU A 141 11.00 6.56 2.18
N CYS A 142 10.38 7.44 2.98
CA CYS A 142 9.86 8.70 2.47
C CYS A 142 10.99 9.71 2.19
N GLU A 143 11.09 10.19 0.96
CA GLU A 143 12.07 11.22 0.55
C GLU A 143 11.93 12.56 1.31
N SER A 144 10.74 12.87 1.86
CA SER A 144 10.47 14.13 2.55
C SER A 144 10.69 14.09 4.06
N CYS A 145 10.35 12.98 4.72
CA CYS A 145 10.39 12.88 6.19
C CYS A 145 11.16 11.67 6.72
N THR A 146 11.80 10.89 5.82
CA THR A 146 12.61 9.69 6.12
C THR A 146 11.90 8.59 6.89
N ALA A 147 10.57 8.63 6.99
CA ALA A 147 9.79 7.58 7.63
C ALA A 147 9.78 6.31 6.78
N HIS A 148 9.99 5.17 7.44
CA HIS A 148 9.96 3.83 6.87
C HIS A 148 8.59 3.20 7.09
N PHE A 149 8.01 2.69 6.01
CA PHE A 149 6.74 1.99 6.03
C PHE A 149 6.73 0.91 4.96
N SER A 150 5.84 -0.07 5.10
CA SER A 150 5.74 -1.17 4.15
C SER A 150 4.30 -1.56 3.86
N VAL A 151 4.06 -2.03 2.64
CA VAL A 151 2.72 -2.33 2.12
C VAL A 151 2.74 -3.56 1.22
N ILE A 152 1.58 -4.18 1.02
CA ILE A 152 1.35 -5.10 -0.10
C ILE A 152 0.81 -4.29 -1.28
N GLY A 153 1.43 -4.43 -2.44
CA GLY A 153 1.04 -3.70 -3.65
C GLY A 153 1.73 -2.34 -3.75
N ASN A 154 0.96 -1.24 -3.68
CA ASN A 154 1.43 0.12 -3.92
C ASN A 154 0.99 1.07 -2.80
N ALA A 155 1.77 2.12 -2.58
CA ALA A 155 1.41 3.26 -1.74
C ALA A 155 1.57 4.55 -2.54
N PHE A 156 0.65 5.50 -2.36
CA PHE A 156 0.64 6.79 -3.04
C PHE A 156 1.02 7.96 -2.14
N PHE A 157 0.90 7.78 -0.83
CA PHE A 157 1.14 8.82 0.17
C PHE A 157 2.03 8.31 1.30
N CYS A 158 2.87 9.18 1.85
CA CYS A 158 3.59 8.88 3.08
C CYS A 158 2.61 8.88 4.28
N PRO A 159 2.59 7.84 5.11
CA PRO A 159 1.72 7.82 6.29
C PRO A 159 2.12 8.83 7.38
N CYS A 160 3.38 9.29 7.37
CA CYS A 160 3.91 10.21 8.37
C CYS A 160 3.70 11.70 8.02
N CYS A 161 3.79 12.09 6.75
CA CYS A 161 3.68 13.50 6.35
C CYS A 161 2.59 13.77 5.30
N GLY A 162 1.93 12.74 4.77
CA GLY A 162 0.89 12.86 3.75
C GLY A 162 1.42 13.27 2.36
N GLU A 163 2.75 13.33 2.18
CA GLU A 163 3.40 13.68 0.93
C GLU A 163 3.11 12.64 -0.15
N ASN A 164 2.82 13.11 -1.36
CA ASN A 164 2.60 12.28 -2.54
C ASN A 164 3.84 12.36 -3.43
N SER A 165 4.76 11.40 -3.26
CA SER A 165 6.01 11.38 -4.04
C SER A 165 5.72 11.01 -5.49
N VAL A 166 5.96 11.98 -6.37
CA VAL A 166 5.83 11.83 -7.82
C VAL A 166 6.80 10.77 -8.36
N THR A 167 8.03 10.72 -7.83
CA THR A 167 9.07 9.75 -8.18
C THR A 167 8.70 8.35 -7.74
N GLN A 168 8.27 8.17 -6.49
CA GLN A 168 7.84 6.87 -5.97
C GLN A 168 6.64 6.34 -6.77
N ASN A 169 5.62 7.16 -6.99
CA ASN A 169 4.43 6.76 -7.75
C ASN A 169 4.76 6.31 -9.17
N TYR A 170 5.71 7.00 -9.82
CA TYR A 170 6.15 6.62 -11.15
C TYR A 170 6.88 5.28 -11.14
N SER A 171 7.81 5.09 -10.20
CA SER A 171 8.49 3.80 -9.99
C SER A 171 7.51 2.66 -9.74
N ASP A 172 6.51 2.88 -8.88
CA ASP A 172 5.46 1.90 -8.58
C ASP A 172 4.58 1.60 -9.80
N ALA A 173 4.27 2.60 -10.62
CA ALA A 173 3.54 2.39 -11.86
C ALA A 173 4.35 1.53 -12.86
N ILE A 174 5.65 1.77 -13.00
CA ILE A 174 6.56 0.97 -13.83
C ILE A 174 6.63 -0.47 -13.31
N ARG A 175 6.79 -0.66 -11.99
CA ARG A 175 6.79 -1.98 -11.33
C ARG A 175 5.47 -2.72 -11.54
N LYS A 176 4.33 -2.04 -11.43
CA LYS A 176 2.99 -2.58 -11.71
C LYS A 176 2.87 -3.09 -13.15
N ILE A 177 3.29 -2.29 -14.13
CA ILE A 177 3.23 -2.67 -15.55
C ILE A 177 4.13 -3.88 -15.83
N ARG A 178 5.33 -3.90 -15.25
CA ARG A 178 6.26 -5.03 -15.34
C ARG A 178 5.64 -6.31 -14.76
N SER A 179 5.06 -6.23 -13.56
CA SER A 179 4.40 -7.37 -12.90
C SER A 179 3.21 -7.91 -13.72
N LYS A 180 2.37 -7.05 -14.30
CA LYS A 180 1.28 -7.46 -15.22
C LYS A 180 1.81 -8.29 -16.39
N LYS A 181 2.91 -7.84 -16.99
CA LYS A 181 3.52 -8.49 -18.15
C LYS A 181 4.20 -9.81 -17.77
N GLU A 182 4.98 -9.84 -16.69
CA GLU A 182 5.72 -11.04 -16.27
C GLU A 182 4.78 -12.17 -15.81
N ASN A 183 3.65 -11.83 -15.21
CA ASN A 183 2.69 -12.81 -14.70
C ASN A 183 1.62 -13.21 -15.73
N ILE A 184 1.66 -12.69 -16.95
CA ILE A 184 0.54 -12.86 -17.89
C ILE A 184 0.25 -14.31 -18.26
N GLU A 185 1.28 -15.13 -18.44
CA GLU A 185 1.12 -16.55 -18.76
C GLU A 185 0.61 -17.36 -17.56
N VAL A 186 1.02 -16.98 -16.35
CA VAL A 186 0.52 -17.58 -15.11
C VAL A 186 -0.96 -17.25 -14.92
N ILE A 187 -1.33 -15.99 -15.12
CA ILE A 187 -2.72 -15.53 -15.08
C ILE A 187 -3.55 -16.26 -16.14
N LYS A 188 -3.03 -16.38 -17.38
CA LYS A 188 -3.70 -17.08 -18.47
C LYS A 188 -3.99 -18.53 -18.11
N LYS A 189 -3.00 -19.25 -17.57
CA LYS A 189 -3.16 -20.64 -17.16
C LYS A 189 -4.19 -20.78 -16.04
N ALA A 190 -4.07 -19.98 -14.98
CA ALA A 190 -5.00 -20.01 -13.86
C ALA A 190 -6.45 -19.68 -14.27
N LEU A 191 -6.64 -18.68 -15.14
CA LEU A 191 -7.97 -18.34 -15.66
C LEU A 191 -8.51 -19.39 -16.62
N THR A 192 -7.65 -20.03 -17.42
CA THR A 192 -8.08 -21.13 -18.30
C THR A 192 -8.66 -22.28 -17.48
N ASP A 193 -8.03 -22.62 -16.36
CA ASP A 193 -8.46 -23.70 -15.48
C ASP A 193 -9.79 -23.40 -14.76
N VAL A 194 -10.09 -22.12 -14.49
CA VAL A 194 -11.25 -21.70 -13.69
C VAL A 194 -12.44 -21.22 -14.55
N ALA A 195 -12.17 -20.45 -15.60
CA ALA A 195 -13.17 -19.72 -16.37
C ALA A 195 -13.27 -20.18 -17.83
N GLY A 196 -12.22 -20.81 -18.38
CA GLY A 196 -12.17 -21.25 -19.78
C GLY A 196 -11.17 -20.46 -20.63
N LEU A 197 -10.94 -20.96 -21.84
CA LEU A 197 -9.92 -20.43 -22.77
C LEU A 197 -10.28 -19.03 -23.28
N ASP A 198 -11.54 -18.78 -23.59
CA ASP A 198 -11.99 -17.52 -24.19
C ASP A 198 -11.87 -16.37 -23.19
N GLU A 199 -12.35 -16.57 -21.95
CA GLU A 199 -12.26 -15.62 -20.85
C GLU A 199 -10.81 -15.28 -20.49
N ALA A 200 -9.93 -16.30 -20.48
CA ALA A 200 -8.51 -16.11 -20.23
C ALA A 200 -7.84 -15.27 -21.33
N GLU A 201 -8.15 -15.55 -22.61
CA GLU A 201 -7.59 -14.82 -23.74
C GLU A 201 -8.06 -13.35 -23.77
N VAL A 202 -9.35 -13.10 -23.55
CA VAL A 202 -9.90 -11.73 -23.47
C VAL A 202 -9.27 -10.95 -22.32
N THR A 203 -9.16 -11.57 -21.15
CA THR A 203 -8.59 -10.93 -19.95
C THR A 203 -7.11 -10.60 -20.15
N CYS A 204 -6.30 -11.55 -20.62
CA CYS A 204 -4.87 -11.31 -20.86
C CYS A 204 -4.62 -10.25 -21.93
N ARG A 205 -5.43 -10.21 -23.00
CA ARG A 205 -5.36 -9.14 -24.00
C ARG A 205 -5.65 -7.76 -23.38
N SER A 206 -6.70 -7.66 -22.58
CA SER A 206 -7.06 -6.43 -21.86
C SER A 206 -5.94 -5.99 -20.90
N ILE A 207 -5.28 -6.94 -20.21
CA ILE A 207 -4.13 -6.65 -19.34
C ILE A 207 -2.99 -6.01 -20.15
N LEU A 208 -2.59 -6.57 -21.30
CA LEU A 208 -1.53 -6.00 -22.15
C LEU A 208 -1.90 -4.61 -22.68
N GLU A 209 -3.12 -4.43 -23.15
CA GLU A 209 -3.60 -3.13 -23.64
C GLU A 209 -3.58 -2.09 -22.50
N SER A 210 -3.97 -2.49 -21.29
CA SER A 210 -3.90 -1.64 -20.08
C SER A 210 -2.48 -1.22 -19.73
N CYS A 211 -1.46 -2.02 -20.03
CA CYS A 211 -0.06 -1.66 -19.79
C CYS A 211 0.37 -0.42 -20.59
N ILE A 212 -0.11 -0.29 -21.83
CA ILE A 212 0.19 0.86 -22.67
C ILE A 212 -0.52 2.11 -22.12
N LEU A 213 -1.79 1.99 -21.75
CA LEU A 213 -2.59 3.06 -21.14
C LEU A 213 -1.97 3.55 -19.82
N ASP A 214 -1.60 2.62 -18.95
CA ASP A 214 -0.98 2.87 -17.65
C ASP A 214 0.36 3.59 -17.81
N GLY A 215 1.22 3.13 -18.73
CA GLY A 215 2.56 3.70 -18.92
C GLY A 215 2.53 5.15 -19.40
N VAL A 216 1.69 5.46 -20.40
CA VAL A 216 1.52 6.84 -20.89
C VAL A 216 0.97 7.74 -19.79
N THR A 217 -0.02 7.26 -19.02
CA THR A 217 -0.63 8.02 -17.93
C THR A 217 0.35 8.28 -16.79
N ALA A 218 1.13 7.26 -16.40
CA ALA A 218 2.16 7.38 -15.39
C ALA A 218 3.23 8.38 -15.79
N PHE A 219 3.72 8.31 -17.04
CA PHE A 219 4.72 9.24 -17.55
C PHE A 219 4.22 10.68 -17.61
N GLN A 220 2.95 10.87 -18.02
CA GLN A 220 2.33 12.19 -17.97
C GLN A 220 2.31 12.74 -16.55
N LYS A 221 1.79 11.98 -15.58
CA LYS A 221 1.70 12.44 -14.18
C LYS A 221 3.05 12.70 -13.56
N TYR A 222 4.03 11.89 -13.91
CA TYR A 222 5.42 12.11 -13.53
C TYR A 222 5.96 13.44 -14.06
N CYS A 223 5.80 13.68 -15.36
CA CYS A 223 6.24 14.94 -15.95
C CYS A 223 5.48 16.15 -15.39
N GLU A 224 4.15 16.08 -15.22
CA GLU A 224 3.35 17.16 -14.62
C GLU A 224 3.83 17.51 -13.21
N GLY A 225 4.07 16.49 -12.38
CA GLY A 225 4.52 16.68 -11.00
C GLY A 225 5.93 17.27 -10.91
N LEU A 226 6.87 16.81 -11.75
CA LEU A 226 8.21 17.39 -11.80
C LEU A 226 8.22 18.82 -12.39
N TYR A 227 7.42 19.04 -13.44
CA TYR A 227 7.40 20.31 -14.17
C TYR A 227 6.73 21.45 -13.40
N SER A 228 5.83 21.12 -12.46
CA SER A 228 5.12 22.10 -11.61
C SER A 228 6.05 23.01 -10.79
N LYS A 229 7.33 22.68 -10.68
CA LYS A 229 8.37 23.55 -10.06
C LYS A 229 8.82 24.71 -10.96
N TYR A 230 8.61 24.59 -12.26
CA TYR A 230 9.06 25.57 -13.26
C TYR A 230 7.89 26.41 -13.80
N ASP A 231 6.76 25.78 -14.13
CA ASP A 231 5.54 26.45 -14.60
C ASP A 231 4.31 25.53 -14.46
N GLU A 232 3.11 26.06 -14.69
CA GLU A 232 1.89 25.27 -14.73
C GLU A 232 1.88 24.34 -15.96
N PRO A 233 1.79 23.00 -15.77
CA PRO A 233 1.92 22.06 -16.88
C PRO A 233 0.71 22.16 -17.84
N PRO A 234 0.93 22.40 -19.15
CA PRO A 234 -0.20 22.53 -20.07
C PRO A 234 -0.95 21.20 -20.26
N PHE A 235 -2.27 21.29 -20.45
CA PHE A 235 -3.14 20.12 -20.53
C PHE A 235 -2.68 19.09 -21.58
N ASN A 236 -2.45 17.85 -21.11
CA ASN A 236 -1.98 16.71 -21.91
C ASN A 236 -0.71 16.98 -22.73
N ALA A 237 0.13 17.97 -22.37
CA ALA A 237 1.34 18.27 -23.12
C ALA A 237 2.33 17.11 -23.14
N PHE A 238 2.47 16.39 -22.01
CA PHE A 238 3.39 15.26 -21.89
C PHE A 238 2.87 13.96 -22.52
N GLN A 239 1.62 13.92 -22.99
CA GLN A 239 1.14 12.86 -23.90
C GLN A 239 1.57 13.12 -25.36
N ARG A 240 2.13 14.29 -25.66
CA ARG A 240 2.65 14.65 -26.99
C ARG A 240 4.16 14.79 -26.88
N LEU A 241 4.89 13.76 -27.27
CA LEU A 241 6.34 13.67 -27.05
C LEU A 241 7.10 14.90 -27.55
N ASP A 242 6.79 15.41 -28.74
CA ASP A 242 7.44 16.61 -29.29
C ASP A 242 7.16 17.88 -28.48
N GLN A 243 5.96 18.01 -27.91
CA GLN A 243 5.63 19.15 -27.06
C GLN A 243 6.30 19.01 -25.70
N GLY A 244 6.20 17.82 -25.07
CA GLY A 244 6.85 17.55 -23.78
C GLY A 244 8.36 17.76 -23.86
N SER A 245 9.01 17.27 -24.93
CA SER A 245 10.44 17.46 -25.16
C SER A 245 10.84 18.93 -25.27
N ARG A 246 10.03 19.76 -25.94
CA ARG A 246 10.27 21.21 -26.04
C ARG A 246 10.11 21.92 -24.69
N LEU A 247 9.07 21.58 -23.93
CA LEU A 247 8.86 22.14 -22.59
C LEU A 247 10.05 21.86 -21.66
N TRP A 248 10.57 20.62 -21.68
CA TRP A 248 11.76 20.27 -20.91
C TRP A 248 13.01 21.00 -21.41
N LYS A 249 13.15 21.16 -22.73
CA LYS A 249 14.29 21.88 -23.30
C LYS A 249 14.28 23.36 -22.92
N GLU A 250 13.11 23.98 -22.83
CA GLU A 250 12.97 25.35 -22.36
C GLU A 250 13.23 25.48 -20.86
N ALA A 251 12.78 24.51 -20.05
CA ALA A 251 12.89 24.57 -18.59
C ALA A 251 14.28 24.20 -18.05
N ILE A 252 14.91 23.16 -18.59
CA ILE A 252 16.15 22.57 -18.04
C ILE A 252 17.24 22.33 -19.11
N ASN A 253 17.03 22.79 -20.35
CA ASN A 253 17.95 22.63 -21.49
C ASN A 253 18.20 21.18 -21.93
N TYR A 254 17.37 20.23 -21.50
CA TYR A 254 17.35 18.84 -21.95
C TYR A 254 15.99 18.48 -22.58
N GLY A 255 16.00 17.69 -23.64
CA GLY A 255 14.81 17.11 -24.25
C GLY A 255 14.89 15.58 -24.32
N TYR A 256 13.82 14.93 -24.76
CA TYR A 256 13.75 13.46 -24.76
C TYR A 256 14.80 12.79 -25.66
N GLY A 257 15.29 13.49 -26.68
CA GLY A 257 16.36 12.99 -27.56
C GLY A 257 17.74 12.94 -26.93
N ASP A 258 17.93 13.53 -25.75
CA ASP A 258 19.20 13.45 -25.02
C ASP A 258 19.36 12.09 -24.31
N TRP A 259 18.27 11.36 -24.08
CA TRP A 259 18.28 10.04 -23.41
C TRP A 259 17.81 8.88 -24.30
N LEU A 260 17.02 9.18 -25.34
CA LEU A 260 16.51 8.19 -26.27
C LEU A 260 17.10 8.38 -27.66
N SER A 261 17.50 7.27 -28.29
CA SER A 261 17.86 7.25 -29.70
C SER A 261 16.66 7.60 -30.60
N HIS A 262 16.93 7.99 -31.85
CA HIS A 262 15.87 8.26 -32.82
C HIS A 262 14.92 7.07 -33.03
N GLN A 263 15.43 5.84 -33.01
CA GLN A 263 14.62 4.63 -33.15
C GLN A 263 13.72 4.39 -31.93
N GLU A 264 14.25 4.62 -30.72
CA GLU A 264 13.48 4.53 -29.49
C GLU A 264 12.38 5.58 -29.43
N LEU A 265 12.66 6.83 -29.81
CA LEU A 265 11.65 7.89 -29.90
C LEU A 265 10.55 7.57 -30.91
N ALA A 266 10.91 7.04 -32.09
CA ALA A 266 9.92 6.64 -33.08
C ALA A 266 9.03 5.50 -32.55
N SER A 267 9.63 4.49 -31.91
CA SER A 267 8.89 3.40 -31.28
C SER A 267 7.95 3.91 -30.17
N LEU A 268 8.46 4.78 -29.29
CA LEU A 268 7.69 5.38 -28.21
C LEU A 268 6.52 6.22 -28.75
N ASN A 269 6.74 7.01 -29.81
CA ASN A 269 5.69 7.78 -30.45
C ASN A 269 4.58 6.88 -30.99
N THR A 270 4.92 5.79 -31.68
CA THR A 270 3.94 4.80 -32.14
C THR A 270 3.12 4.23 -30.98
N LEU A 271 3.76 3.88 -29.86
CA LEU A 271 3.06 3.36 -28.67
C LEU A 271 2.12 4.41 -28.05
N PHE A 272 2.51 5.68 -28.02
CA PHE A 272 1.66 6.78 -27.57
C PHE A 272 0.46 7.00 -28.52
N GLN A 273 0.64 6.83 -29.84
CA GLN A 273 -0.49 6.85 -30.77
C GLN A 273 -1.40 5.62 -30.62
N LYS A 274 -0.84 4.41 -30.39
CA LYS A 274 -1.65 3.22 -30.08
C LYS A 274 -2.51 3.43 -28.83
N ARG A 275 -1.98 4.09 -27.79
CA ARG A 275 -2.77 4.47 -26.60
C ARG A 275 -4.01 5.29 -26.96
N HIS A 276 -3.90 6.25 -27.89
CA HIS A 276 -5.05 7.05 -28.33
C HIS A 276 -6.14 6.18 -28.94
N LEU A 277 -5.76 5.23 -29.80
CA LEU A 277 -6.70 4.29 -30.41
C LEU A 277 -7.37 3.40 -29.37
N LEU A 278 -6.59 2.82 -28.44
CA LEU A 278 -7.11 1.97 -27.36
C LEU A 278 -8.08 2.72 -26.44
N ALA A 279 -7.79 3.99 -26.13
CA ALA A 279 -8.60 4.79 -25.22
C ALA A 279 -9.91 5.32 -25.84
N HIS A 280 -9.92 5.58 -27.16
CA HIS A 280 -10.99 6.37 -27.79
C HIS A 280 -11.62 5.74 -29.02
N ASN A 281 -11.00 4.72 -29.62
CA ASN A 281 -11.47 4.12 -30.86
C ASN A 281 -11.44 2.59 -30.83
N ASP A 282 -11.50 1.98 -29.64
CA ASP A 282 -11.47 0.52 -29.44
C ASP A 282 -10.27 -0.18 -30.12
N GLY A 283 -9.15 0.54 -30.25
CA GLY A 283 -7.96 0.09 -30.94
C GLY A 283 -8.05 0.10 -32.47
N ILE A 284 -9.12 0.62 -33.07
CA ILE A 284 -9.27 0.73 -34.52
C ILE A 284 -8.41 1.87 -35.06
N VAL A 285 -7.64 1.61 -36.10
CA VAL A 285 -6.73 2.57 -36.74
C VAL A 285 -7.52 3.60 -37.54
N ASP A 286 -7.28 4.88 -37.23
CA ASP A 286 -7.79 6.03 -37.95
C ASP A 286 -6.69 6.69 -38.81
N SER A 287 -7.06 7.67 -39.64
CA SER A 287 -6.08 8.40 -40.47
C SER A 287 -5.06 9.16 -39.63
N ARG A 288 -5.50 9.71 -38.49
CA ARG A 288 -4.65 10.46 -37.56
C ARG A 288 -3.52 9.61 -37.01
N TYR A 289 -3.75 8.33 -36.72
CA TYR A 289 -2.71 7.39 -36.32
C TYR A 289 -1.64 7.29 -37.41
N THR A 290 -2.03 6.96 -38.64
CA THR A 290 -1.07 6.74 -39.74
C THR A 290 -0.23 7.98 -40.04
N GLU A 291 -0.83 9.18 -39.97
CA GLU A 291 -0.14 10.46 -40.18
C GLU A 291 0.87 10.77 -39.08
N LYS A 292 0.56 10.44 -37.81
CA LYS A 292 1.36 10.82 -36.65
C LYS A 292 2.39 9.78 -36.23
N SER A 293 2.09 8.49 -36.40
CA SER A 293 3.01 7.40 -36.03
C SER A 293 3.97 7.05 -37.17
N ASN A 294 3.57 7.32 -38.42
CA ASN A 294 4.24 6.81 -39.61
C ASN A 294 4.38 5.28 -39.58
N ASP A 295 3.46 4.59 -38.90
CA ASP A 295 3.43 3.14 -38.80
C ASP A 295 2.79 2.51 -40.03
N GLY A 296 3.62 1.94 -40.90
CA GLY A 296 3.18 1.22 -42.11
C GLY A 296 2.67 -0.20 -41.86
N SER A 297 2.65 -0.69 -40.62
CA SER A 297 2.21 -2.07 -40.30
C SER A 297 0.70 -2.24 -40.23
N TYR A 298 -0.06 -1.13 -40.13
CA TYR A 298 -1.52 -1.14 -40.11
C TYR A 298 -2.14 -0.21 -41.14
N ALA A 299 -3.24 -0.64 -41.74
CA ALA A 299 -4.12 0.16 -42.57
C ALA A 299 -5.31 0.71 -41.75
N VAL A 300 -5.88 1.83 -42.20
CA VAL A 300 -7.10 2.41 -41.61
C VAL A 300 -8.22 1.37 -41.57
N GLY A 301 -8.90 1.27 -40.42
CA GLY A 301 -9.95 0.28 -40.16
C GLY A 301 -9.47 -1.06 -39.58
N GLN A 302 -8.16 -1.33 -39.56
CA GLN A 302 -7.62 -2.48 -38.82
C GLN A 302 -7.58 -2.19 -37.31
N ARG A 303 -7.59 -3.24 -36.48
CA ARG A 303 -7.38 -3.12 -35.04
C ARG A 303 -5.92 -3.34 -34.69
N VAL A 304 -5.35 -2.46 -33.85
CA VAL A 304 -4.01 -2.65 -33.30
C VAL A 304 -3.97 -3.87 -32.39
N VAL A 305 -2.81 -4.52 -32.37
CA VAL A 305 -2.52 -5.65 -31.47
C VAL A 305 -1.33 -5.26 -30.61
N ILE A 306 -1.45 -5.45 -29.30
CA ILE A 306 -0.38 -5.22 -28.34
C ILE A 306 0.28 -6.55 -27.99
N LYS A 307 1.60 -6.60 -28.14
CA LYS A 307 2.44 -7.75 -27.80
C LYS A 307 3.27 -7.45 -26.56
N ASN A 308 3.81 -8.50 -25.94
CA ASN A 308 4.78 -8.36 -24.83
C ASN A 308 5.97 -7.47 -25.20
N SER A 309 6.45 -7.53 -26.45
CA SER A 309 7.55 -6.70 -26.95
C SER A 309 7.21 -5.21 -27.03
N ASP A 310 5.92 -4.85 -27.25
CA ASP A 310 5.47 -3.46 -27.22
C ASP A 310 5.57 -2.91 -25.78
N VAL A 311 5.16 -3.72 -24.79
CA VAL A 311 5.26 -3.37 -23.36
C VAL A 311 6.71 -3.25 -22.91
N ASP A 312 7.59 -4.16 -23.34
CA ASP A 312 9.03 -4.08 -23.05
C ASP A 312 9.65 -2.82 -23.64
N SER A 313 9.31 -2.50 -24.89
CA SER A 313 9.78 -1.27 -25.56
C SER A 313 9.30 -0.02 -24.83
N LEU A 314 8.04 0.00 -24.40
CA LEU A 314 7.47 1.09 -23.60
C LEU A 314 8.25 1.26 -22.29
N LEU A 315 8.37 0.18 -21.50
CA LEU A 315 9.05 0.21 -20.21
C LEU A 315 10.50 0.67 -20.33
N ASN A 316 11.24 0.16 -21.31
CA ASN A 316 12.64 0.55 -21.54
C ASN A 316 12.77 2.06 -21.81
N CYS A 317 11.90 2.61 -22.67
CA CYS A 317 11.94 4.04 -22.97
C CYS A 317 11.50 4.88 -21.76
N LEU A 318 10.44 4.46 -21.07
CA LEU A 318 9.90 5.17 -19.91
C LEU A 318 10.86 5.19 -18.73
N VAL A 319 11.59 4.11 -18.46
CA VAL A 319 12.65 4.07 -17.43
C VAL A 319 13.76 5.04 -17.78
N LYS A 320 14.31 4.98 -19.00
CA LYS A 320 15.36 5.91 -19.46
C LYS A 320 14.96 7.37 -19.35
N LEU A 321 13.74 7.71 -19.78
CA LEU A 321 13.22 9.07 -19.65
C LEU A 321 13.00 9.46 -18.18
N GLY A 322 12.49 8.54 -17.36
CA GLY A 322 12.27 8.75 -15.93
C GLY A 322 13.55 9.13 -15.20
N ASP A 323 14.58 8.29 -15.37
CA ASP A 323 15.90 8.44 -14.76
C ASP A 323 16.61 9.70 -15.30
N GLY A 324 16.61 9.87 -16.63
CA GLY A 324 17.22 11.03 -17.27
C GLY A 324 16.61 12.36 -16.81
N LEU A 325 15.28 12.43 -16.69
CA LEU A 325 14.59 13.63 -16.23
C LEU A 325 14.88 13.94 -14.77
N ILE A 326 14.85 12.96 -13.86
CA ILE A 326 15.10 13.25 -12.44
C ILE A 326 16.55 13.66 -12.20
N ASP A 327 17.50 13.05 -12.90
CA ASP A 327 18.92 13.40 -12.79
C ASP A 327 19.17 14.82 -13.32
N ALA A 328 18.56 15.19 -14.45
CA ALA A 328 18.66 16.54 -14.99
C ALA A 328 17.99 17.58 -14.08
N VAL A 329 16.79 17.29 -13.55
CA VAL A 329 16.10 18.18 -12.61
C VAL A 329 16.89 18.38 -11.31
N LYS A 330 17.63 17.36 -10.84
CA LYS A 330 18.51 17.49 -9.65
C LYS A 330 19.80 18.24 -9.94
N SER A 331 20.20 18.35 -11.20
CA SER A 331 21.46 18.97 -11.63
C SER A 331 21.35 20.46 -11.94
N VAL A 332 20.10 20.98 -12.03
CA VAL A 332 19.76 22.39 -12.30
C VAL A 332 19.29 23.05 -11.00
#